data_AF-A0A357WSZ8-F1
#
_entry.id   AF-A0A357WSZ8-F1
#
_cell.length_a   1.000
_cell.length_b   1.000
_cell.length_c   1.000
_cell.angle_alpha   90.00
_cell.angle_beta   90.00
_cell.angle_gamma   90.00
#
_symmetry.space_group_name_H-M   'P 1'
#
loop_
_entity.id
_entity.type
_entity.pdbx_description
1 polymer ?
#
loop_
_entity_poly.entity_id
_entity_poly.type
_entity_poly.pdbx_seq_one_letter_code
_entity_poly.pdbx_strand_id
1 'polypeptide(L)' 'FERVSKSISNMLRITSSDSLIVNHIRDNTPEKAVVFITGIGKCYPILRSHTVLNNLHQVIDNVPVVLFYPGNYDGQELV' A
#
# COMPACT_ATOMS: atom_id res chain seq x y z
N PHE A 1 -15.85 12.67 8.50
CA PHE A 1 -14.66 11.80 8.43
C PHE A 1 -14.32 11.42 6.99
N GLU A 2 -15.26 10.85 6.24
CA GLU A 2 -15.07 10.40 4.85
C GLU A 2 -14.52 11.50 3.91
N ARG A 3 -15.07 12.73 3.96
CA ARG A 3 -14.55 13.88 3.18
C ARG A 3 -13.09 14.22 3.51
N VAL A 4 -12.71 14.20 4.79
CA VAL A 4 -11.34 14.51 5.24
C VAL A 4 -10.39 13.41 4.79
N SER A 5 -10.79 12.14 4.99
CA SER A 5 -10.03 10.97 4.52
C SER A 5 -9.79 11.05 3.01
N LYS A 6 -10.84 11.34 2.22
CA LYS A 6 -10.74 11.49 0.77
C LYS A 6 -9.82 12.63 0.35
N SER A 7 -9.88 13.78 1.01
CA SER A 7 -8.97 14.90 0.74
C SER A 7 -7.51 14.54 1.02
N ILE A 8 -7.23 13.82 2.12
CA ILE A 8 -5.89 13.32 2.44
C ILE A 8 -5.41 12.33 1.39
N SER A 9 -6.24 11.35 0.99
CA SER A 9 -5.87 10.36 -0.03
C SER A 9 -5.56 11.00 -1.37
N ASN A 10 -6.34 12.02 -1.77
CA ASN A 10 -6.12 12.77 -2.99
C ASN A 10 -4.82 13.59 -2.95
N MET A 11 -4.53 14.26 -1.83
CA MET A 11 -3.31 15.03 -1.64
C MET A 11 -2.06 14.15 -1.73
N LEU A 12 -2.12 12.94 -1.15
CA LEU A 12 -1.05 11.95 -1.21
C LEU A 12 -0.97 11.20 -2.56
N ARG A 13 -1.94 11.42 -3.47
CA ARG A 13 -2.05 10.75 -4.78
C ARG A 13 -1.97 9.22 -4.68
N ILE A 14 -2.54 8.63 -3.64
CA ILE A 14 -2.41 7.19 -3.31
C ILE A 14 -2.92 6.29 -4.45
N THR A 15 -3.89 6.78 -5.23
CA THR A 15 -4.50 6.03 -6.34
C THR A 15 -3.71 6.11 -7.65
N SER A 16 -2.65 6.93 -7.73
CA SER A 16 -1.80 7.03 -8.92
C SER A 16 -0.60 6.08 -8.82
N SER A 17 -0.15 5.56 -9.95
CA SER A 17 1.08 4.76 -10.07
C SER A 17 2.32 5.52 -9.57
N ASP A 18 2.38 6.85 -9.80
CA ASP A 18 3.44 7.73 -9.28
C ASP A 18 3.15 8.33 -7.89
N SER A 19 2.50 7.57 -7.01
CA SER A 19 2.27 8.05 -5.64
C SER A 19 3.60 8.28 -4.91
N LEU A 20 3.60 9.21 -3.96
CA LEU A 20 4.76 9.51 -3.12
C LEU A 20 5.29 8.26 -2.39
N ILE A 21 4.37 7.37 -1.97
CA ILE A 21 4.69 6.09 -1.32
C ILE A 21 5.39 5.14 -2.29
N VAL A 22 4.88 5.01 -3.52
CA VAL A 22 5.44 4.10 -4.53
C VAL A 22 6.84 4.56 -4.94
N ASN A 23 7.02 5.86 -5.20
CA ASN A 23 8.33 6.43 -5.50
C ASN A 23 9.31 6.25 -4.34
N HIS A 24 8.86 6.51 -3.10
CA HIS A 24 9.70 6.30 -1.93
C HIS A 24 10.15 4.83 -1.79
N ILE A 25 9.23 3.87 -1.97
CA ILE A 25 9.57 2.45 -1.92
C ILE A 25 10.55 2.10 -3.04
N ARG A 26 10.28 2.52 -4.29
CA ARG A 26 11.17 2.28 -5.44
C ARG A 26 12.58 2.81 -5.18
N ASP A 27 12.70 4.07 -4.75
CA ASP A 27 13.98 4.74 -4.59
C ASP A 27 14.78 4.18 -3.39
N ASN A 28 14.11 3.48 -2.46
CA ASN A 28 14.73 2.86 -1.28
C ASN A 28 14.80 1.33 -1.35
N THR A 29 14.43 0.71 -2.48
CA THR A 29 14.43 -0.75 -2.64
C THR A 29 15.52 -1.19 -3.60
N PRO A 30 16.59 -1.86 -3.11
CA PRO A 30 17.61 -2.48 -3.96
C PRO A 30 17.06 -3.64 -4.82
N GLU A 31 17.76 -3.97 -5.91
CA GLU A 31 17.37 -4.99 -6.90
C GLU A 31 17.15 -6.41 -6.33
N LYS A 32 17.72 -6.72 -5.15
CA LYS A 32 17.61 -8.03 -4.49
C LYS A 32 17.06 -7.91 -3.06
N ALA A 33 16.05 -7.07 -2.89
CA ALA A 33 15.40 -6.85 -1.61
C ALA A 33 14.03 -7.54 -1.54
N VAL A 34 13.52 -7.65 -0.32
CA VAL A 34 12.12 -8.03 -0.03
C VAL A 34 11.50 -6.85 0.69
N VAL A 35 10.34 -6.39 0.24
CA VAL A 35 9.64 -5.26 0.87
C VAL A 35 8.58 -5.78 1.81
N PHE A 36 8.70 -5.44 3.09
CA PHE A 36 7.71 -5.75 4.11
C PHE A 36 6.87 -4.51 4.43
N ILE A 37 5.57 -4.56 4.14
CA ILE A 37 4.63 -3.48 4.45
C ILE A 37 3.85 -3.86 5.71
N THR A 38 4.14 -3.20 6.81
CA THR A 38 3.53 -3.45 8.13
C THR A 38 2.62 -2.29 8.55
N GLY A 39 1.72 -2.55 9.51
CA GLY A 39 0.95 -1.49 10.17
C GLY A 39 -0.18 -0.87 9.34
N ILE A 40 -0.57 -1.48 8.22
CA ILE A 40 -1.55 -0.90 7.29
C ILE A 40 -2.91 -0.64 7.94
N GLY A 41 -3.28 -1.43 8.94
CA GLY A 41 -4.56 -1.27 9.63
C GLY A 41 -4.67 0.05 10.39
N LYS A 42 -3.54 0.64 10.79
CA LYS A 42 -3.51 1.97 11.42
C LYS A 42 -3.84 3.09 10.43
N CYS A 43 -3.67 2.84 9.13
CA CYS A 43 -3.94 3.80 8.07
C CYS A 43 -5.34 3.65 7.47
N TYR A 44 -6.11 2.65 7.90
CA TYR A 44 -7.50 2.48 7.47
C TYR A 44 -8.38 3.60 8.06
N PRO A 45 -9.33 4.18 7.29
CA PRO A 45 -9.69 3.90 5.90
C PRO A 45 -9.03 4.86 4.88
N ILE A 46 -8.05 5.67 5.29
CA ILE A 46 -7.38 6.67 4.44
C ILE A 46 -6.65 5.99 3.27
N LEU A 47 -6.02 4.85 3.54
CA LEU A 47 -5.31 4.06 2.55
C LEU A 47 -5.92 2.66 2.48
N ARG A 48 -6.31 2.24 1.25
CA ARG A 48 -6.72 0.87 0.97
C ARG A 48 -5.49 0.07 0.53
N SER A 49 -5.17 -0.99 1.27
CA SER A 49 -3.92 -1.71 1.10
C SER A 49 -3.78 -2.37 -0.27
N HIS A 50 -4.88 -2.85 -0.87
CA HIS A 50 -4.85 -3.42 -2.21
C HIS A 50 -4.47 -2.40 -3.29
N THR A 51 -4.79 -1.10 -3.10
CA THR A 51 -4.39 -0.05 -4.05
C THR A 51 -2.88 0.13 -4.05
N VAL A 52 -2.24 0.06 -2.88
CA VAL A 52 -0.78 0.13 -2.77
C VAL A 52 -0.12 -1.09 -3.41
N LEU A 53 -0.65 -2.28 -3.17
CA LEU A 53 -0.13 -3.51 -3.76
C LEU A 53 -0.20 -3.46 -5.30
N ASN A 54 -1.35 -3.06 -5.86
CA ASN A 54 -1.52 -2.95 -7.31
C ASN A 54 -0.55 -1.93 -7.93
N ASN A 55 -0.38 -0.77 -7.30
CA ASN A 55 0.53 0.27 -7.81
C ASN A 55 2.01 -0.14 -7.67
N LEU A 56 2.38 -0.84 -6.60
CA LEU A 56 3.75 -1.35 -6.44
C LEU A 56 4.09 -2.43 -7.46
N HIS A 57 3.16 -3.37 -7.71
CA HIS A 57 3.37 -4.40 -8.73
C HIS A 57 3.59 -3.80 -10.12
N GLN A 58 2.96 -2.67 -10.46
CA GLN A 58 3.19 -1.99 -11.75
C GLN A 58 4.57 -1.33 -11.87
N VAL A 59 5.23 -1.02 -10.75
CA VAL A 59 6.47 -0.24 -10.73
C VAL A 59 7.69 -1.10 -10.37
N ILE A 60 7.48 -2.20 -9.64
CA ILE A 60 8.53 -3.04 -9.09
C ILE A 60 8.24 -4.52 -9.41
N ASP A 61 8.40 -4.91 -10.68
CA ASP A 61 8.13 -6.27 -11.16
C ASP A 61 9.01 -7.35 -10.51
N ASN A 62 10.24 -7.01 -10.13
CA ASN A 62 11.26 -7.99 -9.72
C ASN A 62 11.45 -8.12 -8.21
N VAL A 63 10.73 -7.35 -7.39
CA VAL A 63 10.90 -7.35 -5.93
C VAL A 63 9.66 -7.95 -5.27
N PRO A 64 9.79 -9.05 -4.51
CA PRO A 64 8.66 -9.61 -3.78
C PRO A 64 8.21 -8.66 -2.66
N VAL A 65 6.90 -8.44 -2.58
CA VAL A 65 6.25 -7.61 -1.55
C VAL A 65 5.43 -8.49 -0.62
N VAL A 66 5.66 -8.36 0.69
CA VAL A 66 4.88 -9.03 1.74
C VAL A 66 4.11 -7.98 2.52
N LEU A 67 2.77 -8.07 2.47
CA LEU A 67 1.86 -7.16 3.15
C LEU A 67 1.27 -7.82 4.39
N PHE A 68 1.43 -7.20 5.55
CA PHE A 68 0.77 -7.64 6.79
C PHE A 68 -0.57 -6.92 6.92
N TYR A 69 -1.64 -7.64 6.62
CA TYR A 69 -3.00 -7.16 6.76
C TYR A 69 -3.56 -7.62 8.13
N PRO A 70 -3.81 -6.71 9.09
CA PRO A 70 -4.41 -7.07 10.36
C PRO A 70 -5.89 -7.36 10.18
N GLY A 71 -6.36 -8.42 10.82
CA GLY A 71 -7.75 -8.88 10.78
C GLY A 71 -7.80 -10.37 11.12
N ASN A 72 -9.01 -10.91 11.29
CA ASN A 72 -9.21 -12.35 11.41
C ASN A 72 -9.54 -12.89 10.02
N TYR A 73 -8.74 -13.84 9.55
CA TYR A 73 -9.04 -14.54 8.31
C TYR A 73 -10.12 -15.59 8.58
N ASP A 74 -11.29 -15.43 7.99
CA ASP A 74 -12.42 -16.36 8.17
C ASP A 74 -12.45 -17.49 7.12
N GLY A 75 -11.44 -17.56 6.25
CA GLY A 75 -11.33 -18.52 5.16
C GLY A 75 -11.84 -18.01 3.81
N GLN A 76 -12.57 -16.89 3.79
CA GLN A 76 -13.05 -16.25 2.57
C GLN A 76 -12.46 -14.84 2.43
N GLU A 77 -12.47 -14.06 3.51
CA GLU A 77 -11.96 -12.69 3.55
C GLU A 77 -11.24 -12.41 4.88
N LEU A 78 -10.47 -11.32 4.92
CA LEU A 78 -9.94 -10.78 6.18
C LEU A 78 -10.92 -9.74 6.72
N VAL A 79 -11.56 -10.07 7.84
CA VAL A 79 -12.49 -9.20 8.60
C VAL A 79 -11.80 -8.44 9.73
#